data_AF-A0A975H6L0-F1
#
_entry.id   AF-A0A975H6L0-F1
#
_cell.length_a   1.000
_cell.length_b   1.000
_cell.length_c   1.000
_cell.angle_alpha   90.00
_cell.angle_beta   90.00
_cell.angle_gamma   90.00
#
_symmetry.space_group_name_H-M   'P 1'
#
loop_
_entity.id
_entity.type
_entity.pdbx_description
1 polymer ?
#
loop_
_entity_poly.entity_id
_entity_poly.type
_entity_poly.pdbx_seq_one_letter_code
_entity_poly.pdbx_strand_id
1 'polypeptide(L)'
;METYIYFNIEHAIRTHDFIIENSGGNSGIIEIGKVESVLEHIQNDLYYPEFEDKLTHLVFSVNKFHAFSDGNKRTSIALGAYFLEVNGIEYCIDKFIIEMENIAVYVADNKIDKELLHEIICSILTEDDFNEELKLKIIDVLSE
;
A
#
# COMPACT_ATOMS: atom_id res chain seq x y z
N MET A 1 14.07 0.01 19.89
CA MET A 1 14.17 -0.28 18.45
C MET A 1 13.13 -1.35 18.22
N GLU A 2 11.95 -0.93 17.78
CA GLU A 2 10.91 -1.87 17.38
C GLU A 2 11.44 -2.66 16.19
N THR A 3 11.31 -3.98 16.26
CA THR A 3 11.78 -4.86 15.20
C THR A 3 10.57 -5.22 14.36
N TYR A 4 10.41 -4.58 13.21
CA TYR A 4 9.35 -4.91 12.27
C TYR A 4 9.64 -6.24 11.57
N ILE A 5 8.58 -6.99 11.28
CA ILE A 5 8.63 -8.22 10.51
C ILE A 5 8.40 -7.87 9.04
N TYR A 6 9.41 -8.18 8.22
CA TYR A 6 9.37 -7.97 6.78
C TYR A 6 9.16 -9.31 6.05
N PHE A 7 8.69 -9.23 4.81
CA PHE A 7 8.52 -10.37 3.93
C PHE A 7 9.37 -10.23 2.68
N ASN A 8 9.62 -11.36 2.02
CA ASN A 8 10.50 -11.42 0.87
C ASN A 8 9.74 -11.25 -0.45
N ILE A 9 10.52 -11.11 -1.52
CA ILE A 9 9.99 -10.97 -2.89
C ILE A 9 9.13 -12.16 -3.33
N GLU A 10 9.45 -13.38 -2.87
CA GLU A 10 8.67 -14.58 -3.20
C GLU A 10 7.24 -14.46 -2.69
N HIS A 11 7.04 -13.98 -1.45
CA HIS A 11 5.71 -13.70 -0.95
C HIS A 11 5.00 -12.67 -1.83
N ALA A 12 5.68 -11.58 -2.23
CA ALA A 12 5.08 -10.56 -3.07
C ALA A 12 4.59 -11.09 -4.42
N ILE A 13 5.37 -11.96 -5.06
CA ILE A 13 5.01 -12.61 -6.33
C ILE A 13 3.81 -13.54 -6.13
N ARG A 14 3.84 -14.41 -5.11
CA ARG A 14 2.72 -15.32 -4.84
C ARG A 14 1.42 -14.57 -4.56
N THR A 15 1.49 -13.47 -3.81
CA THR A 15 0.34 -12.62 -3.53
C THR A 15 -0.22 -11.98 -4.80
N HIS A 16 0.65 -11.47 -5.68
CA HIS A 16 0.23 -11.00 -7.01
C HIS A 16 -0.45 -12.11 -7.83
N ASP A 17 0.18 -13.29 -7.91
CA ASP A 17 -0.33 -14.40 -8.73
C ASP A 17 -1.69 -14.88 -8.21
N PHE A 18 -1.84 -14.99 -6.89
CA PHE A 18 -3.12 -15.28 -6.24
C PHE A 18 -4.20 -14.25 -6.61
N ILE A 19 -3.86 -12.95 -6.62
CA ILE A 19 -4.79 -11.88 -6.99
C ILE A 19 -5.23 -12.05 -8.45
N ILE A 20 -4.30 -12.26 -9.38
CA ILE A 20 -4.63 -12.43 -10.80
C ILE A 20 -5.49 -13.69 -11.02
N GLU A 21 -5.17 -14.79 -10.35
CA GLU A 21 -5.93 -16.04 -10.45
C GLU A 21 -7.39 -15.88 -9.97
N ASN A 22 -7.61 -15.13 -8.89
CA ASN A 22 -8.93 -15.02 -8.26
C ASN A 22 -9.77 -13.85 -8.76
N SER A 23 -9.16 -12.78 -9.26
CA SER A 23 -9.86 -11.56 -9.67
C SER A 23 -9.68 -11.20 -11.15
N GLY A 24 -8.90 -11.98 -11.90
CA GLY A 24 -8.62 -11.77 -13.31
C GLY A 24 -7.65 -10.62 -13.59
N GLY A 25 -7.21 -10.54 -14.84
CA GLY A 25 -6.17 -9.62 -15.30
C GLY A 25 -5.07 -10.36 -16.05
N ASN A 26 -4.10 -9.63 -16.57
CA ASN A 26 -2.97 -10.24 -17.27
C ASN A 26 -1.89 -10.69 -16.28
N SER A 27 -1.61 -11.98 -16.25
CA SER A 27 -0.44 -12.50 -15.53
C SER A 27 0.85 -11.98 -16.18
N GLY A 28 1.87 -11.76 -15.36
CA GLY A 28 3.20 -11.43 -15.82
C GLY A 28 3.90 -10.41 -14.93
N ILE A 29 5.21 -10.55 -14.89
CA ILE A 29 6.13 -9.64 -14.22
C ILE A 29 6.81 -8.82 -15.30
N ILE A 30 6.80 -7.49 -15.15
CA ILE A 30 7.52 -6.57 -16.02
C ILE A 30 8.94 -6.37 -15.49
N GLU A 31 9.07 -5.99 -14.21
CA GLU A 31 10.34 -5.57 -13.63
C GLU A 31 10.37 -5.81 -12.12
N ILE A 32 10.65 -7.05 -11.73
CA ILE A 32 10.58 -7.49 -10.32
C ILE A 32 11.55 -6.75 -9.41
N GLY A 33 12.69 -6.29 -9.95
CA GLY A 33 13.70 -5.53 -9.19
C GLY A 33 13.14 -4.26 -8.56
N LYS A 34 12.04 -3.70 -9.09
CA LYS A 34 11.33 -2.58 -8.46
C LYS A 34 10.68 -2.98 -7.15
N VAL A 35 10.08 -4.17 -7.07
CA VAL A 35 9.46 -4.65 -5.81
C VAL A 35 10.54 -5.03 -4.81
N GLU A 36 11.63 -5.68 -5.24
CA GLU A 36 12.79 -5.94 -4.36
C GLU A 36 13.34 -4.65 -3.77
N SER A 37 13.58 -3.63 -4.59
CA SER A 37 14.07 -2.33 -4.13
C SER A 37 13.13 -1.67 -3.11
N VAL A 38 11.81 -1.80 -3.30
CA VAL A 38 10.82 -1.28 -2.33
C VAL A 38 10.92 -2.02 -1.00
N LEU A 39 11.02 -3.36 -1.02
CA LEU A 39 11.15 -4.16 0.19
C LEU A 39 12.46 -3.90 0.93
N GLU A 40 13.53 -3.55 0.22
CA GLU A 40 14.79 -3.07 0.83
C GLU A 40 14.63 -1.66 1.42
N HIS A 41 14.00 -0.74 0.69
CA HIS A 41 13.86 0.65 1.11
C HIS A 41 13.07 0.81 2.40
N ILE A 42 11.96 0.09 2.57
CA ILE A 42 11.13 0.18 3.78
C ILE A 42 11.87 -0.24 5.06
N GLN A 43 13.00 -0.93 4.94
CA GLN A 43 13.86 -1.29 6.08
C GLN A 43 14.79 -0.15 6.51
N ASN A 44 14.82 0.97 5.78
CA ASN A 44 15.67 2.10 6.08
C ASN A 44 14.99 3.10 7.04
N ASP A 45 15.30 2.97 8.33
CA ASP A 45 14.73 3.81 9.40
C ASP A 45 15.11 5.29 9.32
N LEU A 46 16.14 5.67 8.52
CA LEU A 46 16.46 7.08 8.31
C LEU A 46 15.42 7.77 7.41
N TYR A 47 14.87 7.05 6.44
CA TYR A 47 13.90 7.58 5.48
C TYR A 47 12.46 7.23 5.86
N TYR A 48 12.26 6.09 6.51
CA TYR A 48 10.95 5.59 6.93
C TYR A 48 11.03 5.23 8.43
N PRO A 49 11.05 6.23 9.33
CA PRO A 49 11.27 6.01 10.75
C PRO A 49 10.13 5.24 11.42
N GLU A 50 8.88 5.55 11.07
CA GLU A 50 7.69 4.97 11.70
C GLU A 50 7.03 3.90 10.80
N PHE A 51 6.11 3.11 11.36
CA PHE A 51 5.47 2.03 10.61
C PHE A 51 4.62 2.56 9.45
N GLU A 52 3.88 3.64 9.67
CA GLU A 52 3.10 4.34 8.64
C GLU A 52 3.95 4.81 7.46
N ASP A 53 5.18 5.26 7.69
CA ASP A 53 6.09 5.69 6.63
C ASP A 53 6.46 4.50 5.73
N LYS A 54 6.75 3.35 6.36
CA LYS A 54 7.12 2.10 5.69
C LYS A 54 5.93 1.54 4.91
N LEU A 55 4.76 1.49 5.53
CA LEU A 55 3.52 1.03 4.91
C LEU A 55 3.13 1.93 3.72
N THR A 56 3.21 3.25 3.89
CA THR A 56 2.95 4.23 2.83
C THR A 56 3.88 4.01 1.65
N HIS A 57 5.18 3.87 1.89
CA HIS A 57 6.13 3.64 0.81
C HIS A 57 5.87 2.32 0.09
N LEU A 58 5.61 1.24 0.81
CA LEU A 58 5.26 -0.06 0.23
C LEU A 58 4.05 0.06 -0.71
N VAL A 59 2.95 0.61 -0.21
CA VAL A 59 1.70 0.70 -0.98
C VAL A 59 1.87 1.61 -2.18
N PHE A 60 2.40 2.82 -1.98
CA PHE A 60 2.60 3.79 -3.05
C PHE A 60 3.46 3.23 -4.17
N SER A 61 4.61 2.63 -3.82
CA SER A 61 5.58 2.20 -4.81
C SER A 61 5.15 0.93 -5.55
N VAL A 62 4.55 -0.05 -4.88
CA VAL A 62 4.01 -1.24 -5.57
C VAL A 62 2.88 -0.83 -6.52
N ASN A 63 2.04 0.13 -6.12
CA ASN A 63 0.97 0.64 -6.96
C ASN A 63 1.52 1.33 -8.22
N LYS A 64 2.53 2.20 -8.06
CA LYS A 64 3.07 3.07 -9.12
C LYS A 64 4.12 2.46 -10.04
N PHE A 65 4.95 1.55 -9.54
CA PHE A 65 6.16 1.18 -10.27
C PHE A 65 5.90 0.21 -11.44
N HIS A 66 4.65 -0.22 -11.64
CA HIS A 66 4.24 -1.11 -12.73
C HIS A 66 5.16 -2.33 -12.82
N ALA A 67 5.48 -2.94 -11.68
CA ALA A 67 6.35 -4.10 -11.63
C ALA A 67 5.68 -5.35 -12.21
N PHE A 68 4.34 -5.37 -12.21
CA PHE A 68 3.51 -6.42 -12.77
C PHE A 68 2.75 -5.94 -14.01
N SER A 69 2.41 -6.87 -14.90
CA SER A 69 1.64 -6.61 -16.12
C SER A 69 0.25 -6.04 -15.85
N ASP A 70 -0.38 -6.46 -14.75
CA ASP A 70 -1.67 -6.00 -14.27
C ASP A 70 -1.69 -6.19 -12.73
N GLY A 71 -2.76 -5.79 -12.05
CA GLY A 71 -2.96 -6.12 -10.64
C GLY A 71 -2.13 -5.30 -9.65
N ASN A 72 -1.29 -4.35 -10.09
CA ASN A 72 -0.43 -3.54 -9.21
C ASN A 72 -1.19 -2.87 -8.05
N LYS A 73 -2.34 -2.25 -8.32
CA LYS A 73 -3.21 -1.63 -7.29
C LYS A 73 -3.66 -2.65 -6.24
N ARG A 74 -4.27 -3.76 -6.69
CA ARG A 74 -4.77 -4.84 -5.83
C ARG A 74 -3.62 -5.47 -5.03
N THR A 75 -2.47 -5.66 -5.67
CA THR A 75 -1.26 -6.20 -5.05
C THR A 75 -0.72 -5.25 -3.98
N SER A 76 -0.71 -3.94 -4.23
CA SER A 76 -0.28 -2.97 -3.21
C SER A 76 -1.16 -3.00 -1.96
N ILE A 77 -2.48 -3.18 -2.10
CA ILE A 77 -3.40 -3.30 -0.97
C ILE A 77 -3.12 -4.60 -0.22
N ALA A 78 -3.04 -5.73 -0.94
CA ALA A 78 -2.81 -7.03 -0.31
C ALA A 78 -1.47 -7.11 0.43
N LEU A 79 -0.40 -6.54 -0.13
CA LEU A 79 0.90 -6.48 0.53
C LEU A 79 0.90 -5.54 1.74
N GLY A 80 0.18 -4.41 1.67
CA GLY A 80 -0.02 -3.54 2.82
C GLY A 80 -0.78 -4.23 3.95
N ALA A 81 -1.87 -4.93 3.62
CA ALA A 81 -2.66 -5.72 4.57
C ALA A 81 -1.83 -6.84 5.21
N TYR A 82 -1.03 -7.55 4.41
CA TYR A 82 -0.12 -8.58 4.93
C TYR A 82 0.97 -7.97 5.83
N PHE A 83 1.48 -6.78 5.50
CA PHE A 83 2.47 -6.10 6.34
C PHE A 83 1.89 -5.72 7.71
N LEU A 84 0.62 -5.30 7.76
CA LEU A 84 -0.12 -5.10 9.02
C LEU A 84 -0.26 -6.41 9.81
N GLU A 85 -0.70 -7.48 9.13
CA GLU A 85 -0.92 -8.80 9.73
C GLU A 85 0.34 -9.34 10.40
N VAL A 86 1.46 -9.40 9.67
CA VAL A 86 2.71 -9.97 10.22
C VAL A 86 3.33 -9.12 11.32
N ASN A 87 2.93 -7.86 11.47
CA ASN A 87 3.35 -6.98 12.56
C ASN A 87 2.32 -6.89 13.70
N GLY A 88 1.26 -7.72 13.68
CA GLY A 88 0.26 -7.80 14.74
C GLY A 88 -0.72 -6.62 14.79
N ILE A 89 -0.85 -5.85 13.70
CA ILE A 89 -1.74 -4.69 13.59
C ILE A 89 -3.05 -5.12 12.92
N GLU A 90 -3.70 -6.13 13.50
CA GLU A 90 -4.85 -6.80 12.89
C GLU A 90 -6.15 -5.98 12.96
N TYR A 91 -6.29 -5.11 13.97
CA TYR A 91 -7.55 -4.41 14.28
C TYR A 91 -8.04 -3.47 13.16
N CYS A 92 -7.14 -3.00 12.29
CA CYS A 92 -7.48 -2.07 11.21
C CYS A 92 -7.38 -2.69 9.81
N ILE A 93 -7.11 -4.00 9.67
CA ILE A 93 -6.90 -4.63 8.34
C ILE A 93 -8.15 -4.52 7.47
N ASP A 94 -9.33 -4.82 8.01
CA ASP A 94 -10.58 -4.74 7.24
C ASP A 94 -10.85 -3.31 6.78
N LYS A 95 -10.67 -2.32 7.69
CA LYS A 95 -10.79 -0.90 7.37
C LYS A 95 -9.77 -0.50 6.30
N PHE A 96 -8.51 -0.91 6.45
CA PHE A 96 -7.45 -0.64 5.50
C PHE A 96 -7.82 -1.14 4.10
N ILE A 97 -8.28 -2.39 3.97
CA ILE A 97 -8.66 -2.96 2.67
C ILE A 97 -9.81 -2.17 2.03
N ILE A 98 -10.84 -1.85 2.82
CA ILE A 98 -12.04 -1.13 2.34
C ILE A 98 -11.70 0.29 1.88
N GLU A 99 -11.03 1.07 2.73
CA GLU A 99 -10.68 2.46 2.42
C GLU A 99 -9.69 2.53 1.26
N MET A 100 -8.73 1.60 1.21
CA MET A 100 -7.69 1.62 0.19
C MET A 100 -8.16 1.24 -1.21
N GLU A 101 -9.35 0.67 -1.38
CA GLU A 101 -9.86 0.25 -2.71
C GLU A 101 -9.91 1.42 -3.70
N ASN A 102 -10.58 2.51 -3.32
CA ASN A 102 -10.66 3.70 -4.17
C ASN A 102 -9.38 4.54 -4.10
N ILE A 103 -8.76 4.62 -2.92
CA ILE A 103 -7.52 5.39 -2.71
C ILE A 103 -6.40 4.85 -3.61
N ALA A 104 -6.27 3.53 -3.77
CA ALA A 104 -5.29 2.92 -4.67
C ALA A 104 -5.52 3.29 -6.14
N VAL A 105 -6.78 3.52 -6.57
CA VAL A 105 -7.09 4.01 -7.92
C VAL A 105 -6.64 5.46 -8.06
N TYR A 106 -6.97 6.32 -7.11
CA TYR A 106 -6.59 7.73 -7.13
C TYR A 106 -5.09 7.94 -7.00
N VAL A 107 -4.40 7.07 -6.24
CA VAL A 107 -2.95 7.01 -6.25
C VAL A 107 -2.48 6.70 -7.66
N ALA A 108 -2.94 5.62 -8.30
CA ALA A 108 -2.53 5.25 -9.66
C ALA A 108 -2.70 6.40 -10.66
N ASP A 109 -3.82 7.14 -10.57
CA ASP A 109 -4.18 8.26 -11.45
C ASP A 109 -3.42 9.57 -11.13
N ASN A 110 -2.55 9.58 -10.12
CA ASN A 110 -1.81 10.77 -9.63
C ASN A 110 -2.71 11.85 -9.01
N LYS A 111 -3.92 11.47 -8.59
CA LYS A 111 -4.82 12.34 -7.83
C LYS A 111 -4.39 12.40 -6.36
N ILE A 112 -4.10 11.24 -5.76
CA ILE A 112 -3.55 11.15 -4.40
C ILE A 112 -2.02 10.98 -4.52
N ASP A 113 -1.27 11.95 -4.02
CA ASP A 113 0.19 11.88 -3.93
C ASP A 113 0.65 11.08 -2.70
N LYS A 114 1.97 10.99 -2.50
CA LYS A 114 2.53 10.14 -1.43
C LYS A 114 2.26 10.75 -0.06
N GLU A 115 2.24 12.07 0.02
CA GLU A 115 2.00 12.87 1.22
C GLU A 115 0.55 12.70 1.70
N LEU A 116 -0.44 12.86 0.82
CA LEU A 116 -1.84 12.64 1.19
C LEU A 116 -2.11 11.16 1.49
N LEU A 117 -1.48 10.23 0.75
CA LEU A 117 -1.56 8.81 1.08
C LEU A 117 -1.03 8.50 2.48
N HIS A 118 0.05 9.18 2.90
CA HIS A 118 0.59 9.04 4.25
C HIS A 118 -0.45 9.49 5.30
N GLU A 119 -1.06 10.66 5.13
CA GLU A 119 -2.11 11.15 6.03
C GLU A 119 -3.28 10.17 6.15
N ILE A 120 -3.72 9.62 5.01
CA ILE A 120 -4.76 8.59 4.94
C ILE A 120 -4.37 7.36 5.76
N ILE A 121 -3.16 6.83 5.53
CA ILE A 121 -2.68 5.63 6.23
C ILE A 121 -2.58 5.89 7.74
N CYS A 122 -2.02 7.02 8.17
CA CYS A 122 -1.99 7.39 9.59
C CYS A 122 -3.40 7.39 10.21
N SER A 123 -4.38 7.98 9.53
CA SER A 123 -5.76 8.02 10.02
C SER A 123 -6.42 6.64 10.04
N ILE A 124 -6.15 5.76 9.07
CA ILE A 124 -6.61 4.36 9.10
C ILE A 124 -6.06 3.63 10.34
N LEU A 125 -4.80 3.86 10.70
CA LEU A 125 -4.14 3.22 11.83
C LEU A 125 -4.58 3.78 13.19
N THR A 126 -4.95 5.06 13.27
CA THR A 126 -5.09 5.74 14.58
C THR A 126 -6.50 6.17 14.91
N GLU A 127 -7.38 6.29 13.92
CA GLU A 127 -8.74 6.83 14.07
C GLU A 127 -9.79 5.79 13.65
N ASP A 128 -10.99 5.86 14.25
CA ASP A 128 -12.12 5.02 13.83
C ASP A 128 -12.68 5.47 12.47
N ASP A 129 -12.67 6.78 12.20
CA ASP A 129 -13.16 7.41 10.98
C ASP A 129 -12.28 8.63 10.66
N PHE A 130 -12.17 9.00 9.37
CA PHE A 130 -11.37 10.15 8.94
C PHE A 130 -11.94 11.44 9.53
N ASN A 131 -11.05 12.28 10.06
CA ASN A 131 -11.43 13.62 10.49
C ASN A 131 -11.93 14.48 9.31
N GLU A 132 -12.65 15.57 9.63
CA GLU A 132 -13.28 16.44 8.62
C GLU A 132 -12.26 17.06 7.66
N GLU A 133 -11.06 17.41 8.16
CA GLU A 133 -9.99 17.98 7.35
C GLU A 133 -9.52 17.01 6.28
N LEU A 134 -9.23 15.76 6.66
CA LEU A 134 -8.77 14.72 5.73
C LEU A 134 -9.86 14.36 4.71
N LYS A 135 -11.12 14.28 5.15
CA LYS A 135 -12.26 14.07 4.24
C LYS A 135 -12.35 15.16 3.18
N LEU A 136 -12.17 16.43 3.56
CA LEU A 136 -12.16 17.55 2.62
C LEU A 136 -10.99 17.44 1.62
N LYS A 137 -9.77 17.17 2.10
CA LYS A 137 -8.60 16.95 1.23
C LYS A 137 -8.85 15.86 0.19
N ILE A 138 -9.44 14.73 0.61
CA ILE A 138 -9.80 13.64 -0.29
C ILE A 138 -10.84 14.13 -1.31
N ILE A 139 -11.94 14.74 -0.87
CA ILE A 139 -13.03 15.23 -1.74
C ILE A 139 -12.54 16.22 -2.79
N ASP A 140 -11.66 17.15 -2.42
CA ASP A 140 -11.11 18.16 -3.32
C ASP A 140 -10.36 17.47 -4.47
N VAL A 141 -9.53 16.48 -4.15
CA VAL A 141 -8.80 15.67 -5.12
C VAL A 141 -9.72 14.83 -6.03
N LEU A 142 -10.90 14.42 -5.53
CA LEU A 142 -11.89 13.71 -6.34
C LEU A 142 -12.62 14.62 -7.34
N SER A 143 -12.69 15.92 -7.04
CA SER A 143 -13.50 16.89 -7.78
C SER A 143 -12.76 17.52 -8.97
N GLU A 144 -11.44 17.34 -9.05
CA GLU A 144 -10.58 17.76 -10.18
C GLU A 144 -10.55 16.74 -11.33
#